data_AF-A0A353YH65-F1
#
_entry.id   AF-A0A353YH65-F1
#
_cell.length_a   1.000
_cell.length_b   1.000
_cell.length_c   1.000
_cell.angle_alpha   90.00
_cell.angle_beta   90.00
_cell.angle_gamma   90.00
#
_symmetry.space_group_name_H-M   'P 1'
#
loop_
_entity.id
_entity.type
_entity.pdbx_description
1 polymer ?
#
loop_
_entity_poly.entity_id
_entity_poly.type
_entity_poly.pdbx_seq_one_letter_code
_entity_poly.pdbx_strand_id
1 'polypeptide(L)'
;MRSEMGVRAKPPRPVMAACAIVLVIAAATILTALGFQHLGGYAPCPLCLEERYAYYFAVPVSAVALFLARRLEISAARILLALIALALLANAVVGVFHAGVEWKWWAGPAACTGGLQWGEGGLGEQIENAPVIRCDEA
;
A
#
# COMPACT_ATOMS: atom_id res chain seq x y z
N MET A 1 -12.18 -47.49 18.63
CA MET A 1 -11.49 -46.33 18.01
C MET A 1 -12.38 -45.11 18.19
N ARG A 2 -12.22 -44.43 19.33
CA ARG A 2 -13.11 -43.35 19.78
C ARG A 2 -12.51 -42.03 19.32
N SER A 3 -13.34 -41.26 18.61
CA SER A 3 -13.17 -39.87 18.21
C SER A 3 -12.33 -39.07 19.20
N GLU A 4 -11.14 -38.65 18.78
CA GLU A 4 -10.39 -37.56 19.41
C GLU A 4 -11.22 -36.29 19.21
N MET A 5 -11.94 -35.94 20.27
CA MET A 5 -12.67 -34.70 20.41
C MET A 5 -11.70 -33.55 20.19
N GLY A 6 -11.81 -32.91 19.03
CA GLY A 6 -11.12 -31.67 18.73
C GLY A 6 -11.46 -30.62 19.78
N VAL A 7 -10.58 -30.45 20.76
CA VAL A 7 -10.54 -29.28 21.63
C VAL A 7 -10.31 -28.10 20.69
N ARG A 8 -11.39 -27.41 20.35
CA ARG A 8 -11.37 -26.16 19.59
C ARG A 8 -10.71 -25.11 20.49
N ALA A 9 -9.38 -25.13 20.53
CA ALA A 9 -8.58 -24.18 21.30
C ALA A 9 -9.03 -22.76 20.91
N LYS A 10 -9.46 -21.96 21.88
CA LYS A 10 -9.91 -20.58 21.63
C LYS A 10 -8.78 -19.85 20.90
N PRO A 11 -9.04 -19.16 19.77
CA PRO A 11 -7.97 -18.50 19.05
C PRO A 11 -7.33 -17.45 19.97
N PRO A 12 -5.99 -17.27 19.91
CA PRO A 12 -5.32 -16.29 20.72
C PRO A 12 -5.86 -14.91 20.35
N ARG A 13 -6.59 -14.32 21.30
CA ARG A 13 -7.11 -12.96 21.26
C ARG A 13 -6.13 -11.93 20.64
N PRO A 14 -4.81 -11.95 20.92
CA PRO A 14 -3.90 -10.96 20.33
C PRO A 14 -3.75 -11.08 18.80
N VAL A 15 -3.74 -12.27 18.21
CA VAL A 15 -3.55 -12.43 16.75
C VAL A 15 -4.77 -11.91 16.00
N MET A 16 -5.97 -12.24 16.47
CA MET A 16 -7.21 -11.72 15.88
C MET A 16 -7.29 -10.20 16.00
N ALA A 17 -6.93 -9.64 17.16
CA ALA A 17 -6.90 -8.19 17.35
C ALA A 17 -5.90 -7.54 16.39
N ALA A 18 -4.69 -8.10 16.23
CA ALA A 18 -3.69 -7.60 15.29
C ALA A 18 -4.21 -7.61 13.84
N CYS A 19 -4.79 -8.71 13.37
CA CYS A 19 -5.38 -8.78 12.02
C CYS A 19 -6.48 -7.71 11.83
N ALA A 20 -7.36 -7.53 12.82
CA ALA A 20 -8.43 -6.55 12.76
C ALA A 20 -7.91 -5.10 12.78
N ILE A 21 -6.93 -4.80 13.63
CA ILE A 21 -6.31 -3.48 13.71
C ILE A 21 -5.62 -3.14 12.38
N VAL A 22 -4.81 -4.05 11.85
CA VAL A 22 -4.12 -3.86 10.57
C VAL A 22 -5.13 -3.65 9.44
N LEU A 23 -6.21 -4.44 9.39
CA LEU A 23 -7.26 -4.28 8.39
C LEU A 23 -7.91 -2.89 8.47
N VAL A 24 -8.31 -2.46 9.66
CA VAL A 24 -8.97 -1.17 9.85
C VAL A 24 -8.05 -0.01 9.49
N ILE A 25 -6.80 -0.04 9.94
CA ILE A 25 -5.83 1.02 9.65
C ILE A 25 -5.53 1.05 8.14
N ALA A 26 -5.20 -0.08 7.52
CA ALA A 26 -4.89 -0.13 6.10
C ALA A 26 -6.07 0.33 5.23
N ALA A 27 -7.29 -0.09 5.58
CA ALA A 27 -8.50 0.34 4.90
C ALA A 27 -8.75 1.84 5.08
N ALA A 28 -8.63 2.37 6.30
CA ALA A 28 -8.80 3.79 6.56
C ALA A 28 -7.78 4.64 5.78
N THR A 29 -6.51 4.22 5.73
CA THR A 29 -5.47 4.93 4.98
C THR A 29 -5.78 4.98 3.49
N ILE A 30 -6.06 3.84 2.84
CA ILE A 30 -6.30 3.83 1.39
C ILE A 30 -7.62 4.51 1.02
N LEU A 31 -8.65 4.39 1.85
CA LEU A 31 -9.91 5.10 1.63
C LEU A 31 -9.74 6.61 1.79
N THR A 32 -8.89 7.07 2.71
CA THR A 32 -8.56 8.49 2.85
C THR A 32 -7.86 9.01 1.59
N ALA A 33 -6.86 8.28 1.09
CA ALA A 33 -6.15 8.65 -0.15
C ALA A 33 -7.08 8.67 -1.37
N LEU A 34 -7.97 7.68 -1.50
CA LEU A 34 -8.99 7.64 -2.55
C LEU A 34 -10.02 8.75 -2.40
N GLY A 35 -10.38 9.09 -1.15
CA GLY A 35 -11.26 10.22 -0.83
C GLY A 35 -10.66 11.54 -1.30
N PHE A 36 -9.37 11.80 -1.01
CA PHE A 36 -8.69 13.00 -1.51
C PHE A 36 -8.63 13.04 -3.04
N GLN A 37 -8.40 11.90 -3.69
CA GLN A 37 -8.38 11.85 -5.16
C GLN A 37 -9.75 12.11 -5.78
N HIS A 38 -10.80 11.41 -5.32
CA HIS A 38 -12.10 11.41 -6.01
C HIS A 38 -13.08 12.44 -5.48
N LEU A 39 -12.95 12.85 -4.21
CA LEU A 39 -13.82 13.83 -3.57
C LEU A 39 -13.11 15.17 -3.37
N GLY A 40 -11.80 15.15 -3.09
CA GLY A 40 -11.00 16.36 -2.88
C GLY A 40 -10.38 16.97 -4.15
N GLY A 41 -10.38 16.25 -5.27
CA GLY A 41 -9.78 16.70 -6.53
C GLY A 41 -8.25 16.71 -6.54
N TYR A 42 -7.60 16.06 -5.55
CA TYR A 42 -6.15 15.97 -5.46
C TYR A 42 -5.63 14.88 -6.40
N ALA A 43 -5.11 15.28 -7.55
CA ALA A 43 -4.58 14.34 -8.53
C ALA A 43 -3.25 13.73 -8.03
N PRO A 44 -3.10 12.39 -8.00
CA PRO A 44 -1.93 11.76 -7.40
C PRO A 44 -0.73 11.77 -8.34
N CYS A 45 0.46 11.97 -7.79
CA CYS A 45 1.71 11.76 -8.50
C CYS A 45 2.03 10.24 -8.67
N PRO A 46 2.95 9.85 -9.56
CA PRO A 46 3.32 8.45 -9.72
C PRO A 46 3.82 7.74 -8.44
N LEU A 47 4.62 8.39 -7.59
CA LEU A 47 5.06 7.80 -6.30
C LEU A 47 3.89 7.60 -5.32
N CYS A 48 2.97 8.58 -5.24
CA CYS A 48 1.71 8.44 -4.50
C CYS A 48 0.92 7.19 -4.93
N LEU A 49 0.93 6.84 -6.23
CA LEU A 49 0.26 5.66 -6.74
C LEU A 49 1.02 4.37 -6.39
N GLU A 50 2.34 4.41 -6.43
CA GLU A 50 3.20 3.27 -6.07
C GLU A 50 3.00 2.86 -4.60
N GLU A 51 2.94 3.84 -3.69
CA GLU A 51 2.71 3.58 -2.26
C GLU A 51 1.35 2.93 -1.96
N ARG A 52 0.36 3.06 -2.85
CA ARG A 52 -0.96 2.45 -2.67
C ARG A 52 -0.94 0.95 -2.82
N TYR A 53 0.00 0.38 -3.59
CA TYR A 53 0.05 -1.07 -3.82
C TYR A 53 0.24 -1.85 -2.51
N ALA A 54 0.99 -1.30 -1.56
CA ALA A 54 1.14 -1.91 -0.25
C ALA A 54 -0.20 -2.02 0.49
N TYR A 55 -1.06 -1.00 0.39
CA TYR A 55 -2.38 -1.03 1.01
C TYR A 55 -3.39 -1.87 0.23
N TYR A 56 -3.34 -1.85 -1.11
CA TYR A 56 -4.13 -2.75 -1.95
C TYR A 56 -3.81 -4.22 -1.70
N PHE A 57 -2.58 -4.53 -1.29
CA PHE A 57 -2.21 -5.84 -0.79
C PHE A 57 -2.64 -6.06 0.67
N ALA A 58 -2.33 -5.13 1.58
CA ALA A 58 -2.54 -5.30 3.01
C ALA A 58 -4.02 -5.49 3.39
N VAL A 59 -4.94 -4.78 2.74
CA VAL A 59 -6.39 -4.86 3.02
C VAL A 59 -6.96 -6.27 2.78
N PRO A 60 -6.91 -6.85 1.56
CA PRO A 60 -7.45 -8.18 1.32
C PRO A 60 -6.70 -9.25 2.13
N VAL A 61 -5.38 -9.14 2.27
CA VAL A 61 -4.59 -10.15 2.99
C VAL A 61 -4.87 -10.13 4.49
N SER A 62 -5.08 -8.96 5.09
CA SER A 62 -5.46 -8.85 6.52
C SER A 62 -6.89 -9.36 6.75
N ALA A 63 -7.81 -9.18 5.80
CA ALA A 63 -9.14 -9.79 5.85
C ALA A 63 -9.06 -11.33 5.81
N VAL A 64 -8.23 -11.90 4.94
CA VAL A 64 -7.96 -13.35 4.89
C VAL A 64 -7.30 -13.82 6.20
N ALA A 65 -6.29 -13.11 6.69
CA ALA A 65 -5.63 -13.44 7.95
C ALA A 65 -6.60 -13.43 9.14
N LEU A 66 -7.51 -12.46 9.19
CA LEU A 66 -8.56 -12.40 10.20
C LEU A 66 -9.53 -13.59 10.09
N PHE A 67 -9.93 -13.96 8.86
CA PHE A 67 -10.78 -15.13 8.62
C PHE A 67 -10.11 -16.43 9.09
N LEU A 68 -8.83 -16.65 8.74
CA LEU A 68 -8.07 -17.83 9.16
C LEU A 68 -7.87 -17.87 10.68
N ALA A 69 -7.58 -16.72 11.31
CA ALA A 69 -7.47 -16.63 12.76
C ALA A 69 -8.78 -17.03 13.47
N ARG A 70 -9.95 -16.75 12.88
CA ARG A 70 -11.26 -17.19 13.42
C ARG A 70 -11.51 -18.70 13.24
N ARG A 71 -10.86 -19.33 12.27
CA ARG A 71 -10.95 -20.78 11.98
C ARG A 71 -9.96 -21.63 12.78
N LEU A 72 -9.18 -21.01 13.68
CA LEU A 72 -8.07 -21.61 14.45
C LEU A 72 -6.79 -21.90 13.64
N GLU A 73 -6.68 -21.39 12.41
CA GLU A 73 -5.47 -21.53 11.60
C GLU A 73 -4.47 -20.40 11.90
N ILE A 74 -4.01 -20.38 13.16
CA ILE A 74 -3.22 -19.27 13.71
C ILE A 74 -1.85 -19.15 13.03
N SER A 75 -1.22 -20.28 12.69
CA SER A 75 0.09 -20.29 12.02
C SER A 75 0.01 -19.62 10.64
N ALA A 76 -1.04 -19.92 9.86
CA ALA A 76 -1.26 -19.26 8.57
C ALA A 76 -1.53 -17.76 8.74
N ALA A 77 -2.37 -17.37 9.72
CA ALA A 77 -2.62 -15.96 10.01
C ALA A 77 -1.35 -15.19 10.40
N ARG A 78 -0.43 -15.81 11.15
CA ARG A 78 0.87 -15.20 11.51
C ARG A 78 1.78 -15.01 10.29
N ILE A 79 1.83 -15.98 9.39
CA ILE A 79 2.61 -15.87 8.14
C ILE A 79 2.07 -14.71 7.31
N LEU A 80 0.75 -14.62 7.14
CA LEU A 80 0.14 -13.51 6.40
C LEU A 80 0.42 -12.16 7.07
N LEU A 81 0.35 -12.06 8.39
CA LEU A 81 0.73 -10.84 9.11
C LEU A 81 2.20 -10.47 8.90
N ALA A 82 3.11 -11.45 8.87
CA ALA A 82 4.53 -11.20 8.60
C ALA A 82 4.75 -10.67 7.17
N LEU A 83 4.03 -11.22 6.18
CA LEU A 83 4.07 -10.74 4.80
C LEU A 83 3.51 -9.31 4.68
N ILE A 84 2.40 -9.00 5.36
CA ILE A 84 1.86 -7.64 5.42
C ILE A 84 2.87 -6.69 6.07
N ALA A 85 3.50 -7.08 7.18
CA ALA A 85 4.49 -6.26 7.86
C ALA A 85 5.68 -5.95 6.95
N LEU A 86 6.17 -6.94 6.19
CA LEU A 86 7.24 -6.74 5.21
C LEU A 86 6.83 -5.78 4.09
N ALA A 87 5.61 -5.93 3.55
CA ALA A 87 5.09 -5.05 2.51
C ALA A 87 4.95 -3.60 3.00
N LEU A 88 4.41 -3.39 4.21
CA LEU A 88 4.28 -2.06 4.80
C LEU A 88 5.64 -1.46 5.19
N LEU A 89 6.62 -2.28 5.59
CA LEU A 89 7.97 -1.81 5.86
C LEU A 89 8.66 -1.35 4.57
N ALA A 90 8.55 -2.13 3.49
CA ALA A 90 9.02 -1.71 2.17
C ALA A 90 8.33 -0.40 1.73
N ASN A 91 7.02 -0.29 1.96
CA ASN A 91 6.28 0.93 1.68
C ASN A 91 6.75 2.13 2.50
N ALA A 92 7.12 1.92 3.76
CA ALA A 92 7.66 2.99 4.59
C ALA A 92 9.01 3.50 4.05
N VAL A 93 9.85 2.62 3.48
CA VAL A 93 11.08 3.04 2.78
C VAL A 93 10.75 3.90 1.56
N VAL A 94 9.75 3.50 0.76
CA VAL A 94 9.28 4.30 -0.38
C VAL A 94 8.73 5.65 0.09
N GLY A 95 7.95 5.70 1.17
CA GLY A 95 7.43 6.96 1.72
C GLY A 95 8.52 7.89 2.24
N VAL A 96 9.58 7.36 2.87
CA VAL A 96 10.76 8.16 3.24
C VAL A 96 11.46 8.69 1.98
N PHE A 97 11.54 7.88 0.92
CA PHE A 97 12.07 8.33 -0.37
C PHE A 97 11.23 9.45 -0.97
N HIS A 98 9.92 9.30 -0.99
CA HIS A 98 9.00 10.29 -1.52
C HIS A 98 9.08 11.62 -0.76
N ALA A 99 9.04 11.59 0.57
CA ALA A 99 9.23 12.78 1.39
C ALA A 99 10.61 13.43 1.16
N GLY A 100 11.66 12.63 0.98
CA GLY A 100 12.99 13.12 0.63
C GLY A 100 13.05 13.81 -0.74
N VAL A 101 12.27 13.36 -1.71
CA VAL A 101 12.13 14.01 -3.02
C VAL A 101 11.40 15.34 -2.91
N GLU A 102 10.30 15.39 -2.17
CA GLU A 102 9.54 16.62 -1.90
C GLU A 102 10.40 17.67 -1.17
N TRP A 103 11.16 17.23 -0.16
CA TRP A 103 12.10 18.07 0.58
C TRP A 103 13.40 18.38 -0.18
N LYS A 104 13.50 17.96 -1.45
CA LYS A 104 14.65 18.19 -2.33
C LYS A 104 15.96 17.64 -1.77
N TRP A 105 15.90 16.67 -0.86
CA TRP A 105 17.09 15.96 -0.42
C TRP A 105 17.64 15.11 -1.57
N TRP A 106 16.74 14.48 -2.33
CA TRP A 106 17.09 13.51 -3.37
C TRP A 106 16.40 13.90 -4.68
N ALA A 107 16.97 13.48 -5.82
CA ALA A 107 16.30 13.63 -7.11
C ALA A 107 15.14 12.64 -7.23
N GLY A 108 13.97 13.11 -7.65
CA GLY A 108 12.83 12.23 -7.92
C GLY A 108 13.03 11.37 -9.18
N PRO A 109 12.26 10.27 -9.32
CA PRO A 109 12.37 9.39 -10.48
C PRO A 109 12.08 10.13 -11.78
N ALA A 110 12.73 9.73 -12.88
CA ALA A 110 12.51 10.34 -14.20
C ALA A 110 11.02 10.33 -14.63
N ALA A 111 10.26 9.34 -14.16
CA ALA A 111 8.80 9.27 -14.36
C ALA A 111 8.02 10.44 -13.74
N CYS A 112 8.59 11.17 -12.77
CA CYS A 112 8.00 12.33 -12.11
C CYS A 112 8.79 13.64 -12.26
N THR A 113 10.06 13.57 -12.68
CA THR A 113 10.99 14.72 -12.73
C THR A 113 11.62 14.95 -14.11
N GLY A 114 11.41 14.02 -15.04
CA GLY A 114 11.97 14.10 -16.39
C GLY A 114 11.15 15.02 -17.29
N GLY A 115 11.65 16.23 -17.53
CA GLY A 115 11.31 16.94 -18.75
C GLY A 115 11.73 16.07 -19.94
N LEU A 116 10.80 15.78 -20.84
CA LEU A 116 11.08 14.98 -22.02
C LEU A 116 12.13 15.68 -22.89
N GLN A 117 13.34 15.13 -22.99
CA GLN A 117 14.28 15.51 -24.04
C GLN A 117 13.94 14.71 -25.30
N TRP A 118 13.04 15.24 -26.12
CA TRP A 118 12.77 14.66 -27.45
C TRP A 118 13.69 15.29 -28.49
N GLY A 119 14.36 14.45 -29.27
CA GLY A 119 14.92 14.84 -30.55
C GLY A 119 13.82 15.26 -31.52
N GLU A 120 14.13 16.25 -32.37
CA GLU A 120 13.25 16.86 -33.37
C GLU A 120 12.55 15.79 -34.25
N GLY A 121 11.30 15.47 -33.96
CA GLY A 121 10.60 14.40 -34.68
C GLY A 121 9.19 14.07 -34.20
N GLY A 122 8.25 15.02 -34.32
CA GLY A 122 6.81 14.76 -34.56
C GLY A 122 5.95 14.06 -33.48
N LEU A 123 6.54 13.53 -32.41
CA LEU A 123 5.82 12.89 -31.28
C LEU A 123 5.79 13.77 -30.02
N GLY A 124 6.51 14.90 -30.01
CA GLY A 124 6.63 15.80 -28.86
C GLY A 124 5.30 16.45 -28.47
N GLU A 125 4.55 16.99 -29.42
CA GLU A 125 3.32 17.75 -29.17
C GLU A 125 2.15 16.93 -28.59
N GLN A 126 2.11 15.61 -28.83
CA GLN A 126 1.07 14.73 -28.27
C GLN A 126 1.39 14.26 -26.83
N ILE A 127 2.64 14.37 -26.40
CA ILE A 127 3.09 13.97 -25.05
C ILE A 127 3.31 15.19 -24.16
N GLU A 128 3.60 16.37 -24.72
CA GLU A 128 3.67 17.66 -24.01
C GLU A 128 2.42 17.99 -23.18
N ASN A 129 1.27 17.42 -23.54
CA ASN A 129 -0.02 17.72 -22.92
C ASN A 129 -0.57 16.59 -22.02
N ALA A 130 0.22 15.59 -21.64
CA ALA A 130 -0.16 14.69 -20.56
C ALA A 130 0.32 15.30 -19.24
N PRO A 131 -0.51 16.03 -18.46
CA PRO A 131 -0.10 16.60 -17.19
C PRO A 131 0.23 15.48 -16.20
N VAL A 132 1.51 15.15 -16.10
CA VAL A 132 2.01 14.27 -15.04
C VAL A 132 2.22 15.16 -13.81
N ILE A 133 1.44 14.91 -12.75
CA ILE A 133 1.65 15.57 -11.46
C ILE A 133 3.04 15.19 -10.96
N ARG A 134 3.83 16.22 -10.65
CA ARG A 134 5.22 16.08 -10.21
C ARG A 134 5.29 15.48 -8.81
N CYS A 135 6.30 14.64 -8.57
CA CYS A 135 6.52 13.99 -7.27
C CYS A 135 7.39 14.83 -6.32
N ASP A 136 7.84 16.00 -6.76
CA ASP A 136 8.69 16.90 -5.99
C ASP A 136 7.95 18.19 -5.56
N GLU A 137 6.63 18.22 -5.74
CA GLU A 137 5.73 19.26 -5.28
C GLU A 137 4.75 18.66 -4.27
N ALA A 138 4.59 19.30 -3.11
CA ALA A 138 3.71 18.88 -2.02
C ALA A 138 2.40 19.69 -2.03
#